data_AF-A0A455U591-F1
#
_entry.id   AF-A0A455U591-F1
#
_cell.length_a   1.000
_cell.length_b   1.000
_cell.length_c   1.000
_cell.angle_alpha   90.00
_cell.angle_beta   90.00
_cell.angle_gamma   90.00
#
_symmetry.space_group_name_H-M   'P 1'
#
loop_
_entity.id
_entity.type
_entity.pdbx_description
1 polymer ?
#
loop_
_entity_poly.entity_id
_entity_poly.type
_entity_poly.pdbx_seq_one_letter_code
_entity_poly.pdbx_strand_id
1 'polypeptide(L)'
;MVKGQTLAELAREMEFGECLRLGSGEMKSGGHRRESILADAVEAIIGAIYLDAGMDVVRDRVLDWYFERLGNISHKIPKRIQKRGYKSFCNRAKPHCRGMKLSA
;
A
#
# COMPACT_ATOMS: atom_id res chain seq x y z
N MET A 1 4.75 -17.46 0.85
CA MET A 1 4.90 -16.44 1.91
C MET A 1 5.57 -15.24 1.25
N VAL A 2 4.95 -14.05 1.35
CA VAL A 2 5.21 -12.77 0.66
C VAL A 2 6.05 -12.87 -0.63
N LYS A 3 5.38 -13.01 -1.78
CA LYS A 3 6.05 -12.89 -3.08
C LYS A 3 6.04 -11.41 -3.48
N GLY A 4 7.16 -10.88 -3.98
CA GLY A 4 7.23 -9.51 -4.52
C GLY A 4 6.13 -9.23 -5.54
N GLN A 5 5.73 -10.25 -6.31
CA GLN A 5 4.59 -10.19 -7.22
C GLN A 5 3.27 -9.77 -6.54
N THR A 6 2.95 -10.34 -5.37
CA THR A 6 1.71 -10.01 -4.64
C THR A 6 1.73 -8.56 -4.12
N LEU A 7 2.90 -8.08 -3.70
CA LEU A 7 3.07 -6.67 -3.29
C LEU A 7 2.96 -5.74 -4.50
N ALA A 8 3.55 -6.11 -5.64
CA ALA A 8 3.44 -5.33 -6.87
C ALA A 8 1.99 -5.27 -7.38
N GLU A 9 1.23 -6.35 -7.29
CA GLU A 9 -0.20 -6.35 -7.62
C GLU A 9 -0.99 -5.43 -6.68
N LEU A 10 -0.72 -5.48 -5.37
CA LEU A 10 -1.35 -4.59 -4.40
C LEU A 10 -1.01 -3.11 -4.69
N ALA A 11 0.24 -2.82 -5.04
CA ALA A 11 0.68 -1.49 -5.42
C ALA A 11 -0.03 -0.98 -6.69
N ARG A 12 -0.31 -1.87 -7.66
CA ARG A 12 -1.08 -1.54 -8.86
C ARG A 12 -2.53 -1.25 -8.53
N GLU A 13 -3.17 -2.05 -7.69
CA GLU A 13 -4.55 -1.84 -7.22
C GLU A 13 -4.71 -0.53 -6.46
N MET A 14 -3.70 -0.12 -5.71
CA MET A 14 -3.67 1.16 -4.99
C MET A 14 -3.12 2.33 -5.82
N GLU A 15 -2.83 2.13 -7.11
CA GLU A 15 -2.32 3.15 -8.04
C GLU A 15 -1.01 3.83 -7.56
N PHE A 16 -0.15 3.10 -6.84
CA PHE A 16 1.08 3.67 -6.28
C PHE A 16 2.06 4.14 -7.35
N GLY A 17 2.06 3.51 -8.53
CA GLY A 17 2.93 3.91 -9.65
C GLY A 17 2.84 5.39 -9.99
N GLU A 18 1.65 5.98 -9.92
CA GLU A 18 1.41 7.40 -10.22
C GLU A 18 1.90 8.34 -9.11
N CYS A 19 2.08 7.81 -7.91
CA CYS A 19 2.59 8.55 -6.75
C CYS A 19 4.12 8.46 -6.62
N LEU A 20 4.78 7.60 -7.41
CA LEU A 20 6.23 7.40 -7.30
C LEU A 20 7.01 8.57 -7.90
N ARG A 21 7.90 9.13 -7.08
CA ARG A 21 8.90 10.10 -7.54
C ARG A 21 10.14 9.36 -8.02
N LEU A 22 10.22 9.17 -9.33
CA LEU A 22 11.35 8.52 -9.99
C LEU A 22 12.22 9.54 -10.72
N GLY A 23 13.51 9.21 -10.91
CA GLY A 23 14.39 9.98 -11.79
C GLY A 23 13.86 9.99 -13.23
N SER A 24 14.17 11.05 -13.99
CA SER A 24 13.64 11.24 -15.35
C SER A 24 13.95 10.08 -16.30
N GLY A 25 15.11 9.43 -16.17
CA GLY A 25 15.47 8.23 -16.93
C GLY A 25 14.64 7.02 -16.54
N GLU A 26 14.43 6.81 -15.24
CA GLU A 26 13.66 5.68 -14.72
C GLU A 26 12.16 5.82 -15.02
N MET A 27 11.65 7.04 -15.02
CA MET A 27 10.27 7.32 -15.42
C MET A 27 10.06 7.01 -16.91
N LYS A 28 10.97 7.46 -17.77
CA LYS A 28 10.92 7.21 -19.22
C LYS A 28 11.06 5.73 -19.57
N SER A 29 11.86 4.97 -18.83
CA SER A 29 12.01 3.53 -19.02
C SER A 29 10.81 2.71 -18.47
N GLY A 30 9.84 3.37 -17.84
CA GLY A 30 8.64 2.73 -17.31
C GLY A 30 8.80 2.15 -15.91
N GLY A 31 9.79 2.59 -15.12
CA GLY A 31 10.08 2.10 -13.77
C GLY A 31 8.87 2.11 -12.82
N HIS A 32 7.99 3.11 -12.91
CA HIS A 32 6.73 3.17 -12.14
C HIS A 32 5.78 1.96 -12.31
N ARG A 33 5.97 1.13 -13.35
CA ARG A 33 5.20 -0.10 -13.60
C ARG A 33 5.99 -1.38 -13.29
N ARG A 34 7.29 -1.25 -12.96
CA ARG A 34 8.17 -2.39 -12.71
C ARG A 34 7.81 -3.02 -11.37
N GLU A 35 7.69 -4.35 -11.36
CA GLU A 35 7.23 -5.08 -10.18
C GLU A 35 8.14 -4.90 -8.97
N SER A 36 9.46 -4.90 -9.18
CA SER A 36 10.41 -4.67 -8.10
C SER A 36 10.22 -3.29 -7.47
N ILE A 37 10.12 -2.23 -8.28
CA ILE A 37 9.93 -0.85 -7.77
C ILE A 37 8.60 -0.72 -7.02
N LEU A 38 7.54 -1.31 -7.56
CA LEU A 38 6.22 -1.28 -6.93
C LEU A 38 6.18 -2.06 -5.61
N ALA A 39 6.83 -3.24 -5.55
CA ALA A 39 6.96 -4.01 -4.33
C ALA A 39 7.78 -3.25 -3.28
N ASP A 40 8.95 -2.72 -3.66
CA ASP A 40 9.82 -1.93 -2.79
C ASP A 40 9.09 -0.70 -2.23
N ALA A 41 8.24 -0.06 -3.05
CA ALA A 41 7.43 1.07 -2.61
C ALA A 41 6.42 0.69 -1.52
N VAL A 42 5.76 -0.47 -1.65
CA VAL A 42 4.85 -0.97 -0.61
C VAL A 42 5.63 -1.27 0.67
N GLU A 43 6.79 -1.92 0.59
CA GLU A 43 7.66 -2.17 1.75
C GLU A 43 8.12 -0.87 2.42
N ALA A 44 8.49 0.13 1.63
CA ALA A 44 8.88 1.44 2.14
C ALA A 44 7.72 2.14 2.88
N ILE A 45 6.49 2.05 2.35
CA ILE A 45 5.31 2.62 3.01
C ILE A 45 5.01 1.87 4.32
N ILE A 46 5.12 0.53 4.33
CA ILE A 46 4.98 -0.26 5.57
C ILE A 46 6.00 0.17 6.60
N GLY A 47 7.26 0.33 6.19
CA GLY A 47 8.35 0.83 7.04
C GLY A 47 8.07 2.23 7.56
N ALA A 48 7.55 3.14 6.72
CA ALA A 48 7.18 4.49 7.14
C ALA A 48 6.05 4.48 8.18
N ILE A 49 4.99 3.69 7.97
CA ILE A 49 3.90 3.53 8.94
C ILE A 49 4.41 2.92 10.24
N TYR A 50 5.33 1.95 10.17
CA TYR A 50 5.95 1.34 11.35
C TYR A 50 6.70 2.39 12.18
N LEU A 51 7.51 3.22 11.52
CA LEU A 51 8.28 4.27 12.18
C LEU A 51 7.40 5.39 12.75
N ASP A 52 6.28 5.70 12.09
CA ASP A 52 5.35 6.77 12.50
C ASP A 52 4.38 6.34 13.62
N ALA A 53 3.83 5.12 13.52
CA ALA A 53 2.68 4.69 14.31
C ALA A 53 2.83 3.33 15.00
N GLY A 54 3.95 2.62 14.79
CA GLY A 54 4.26 1.36 15.44
C GLY A 54 3.56 0.12 14.85
N MET A 55 3.89 -1.04 15.42
CA MET A 55 3.56 -2.36 14.87
C MET A 55 2.06 -2.66 14.82
N ASP A 56 1.27 -2.20 15.80
CA ASP A 56 -0.17 -2.50 15.84
C ASP A 56 -0.90 -1.84 14.67
N VAL A 57 -0.53 -0.61 14.33
CA VAL A 57 -1.11 0.11 13.19
C VAL A 57 -0.70 -0.52 11.87
N VAL A 58 0.57 -0.94 11.74
CA VAL A 58 1.05 -1.68 10.57
C VAL A 58 0.27 -2.97 10.37
N ARG A 59 0.08 -3.74 11.45
CA ARG A 59 -0.67 -5.01 11.40
C ARG A 59 -2.08 -4.79 10.87
N ASP A 60 -2.79 -3.80 11.42
CA ASP A 60 -4.15 -3.47 10.99
C ASP A 60 -4.18 -3.05 9.51
N ARG A 61 -3.22 -2.22 9.06
CA ARG A 61 -3.13 -1.76 7.66
C ARG A 61 -2.86 -2.90 6.68
N VAL A 62 -1.90 -3.76 6.99
CA VAL A 62 -1.56 -4.91 6.15
C VAL A 62 -2.75 -5.88 6.08
N LEU A 63 -3.42 -6.13 7.20
CA LEU A 63 -4.62 -6.99 7.21
C LEU A 63 -5.77 -6.39 6.39
N ASP A 64 -5.97 -5.07 6.44
CA ASP A 64 -6.96 -4.36 5.62
C ASP A 64 -6.65 -4.54 4.12
N TRP A 65 -5.39 -4.32 3.72
CA TRP A 65 -4.96 -4.44 2.31
C TRP A 65 -5.09 -5.86 1.77
N TYR A 66 -4.85 -6.86 2.62
CA TYR A 66 -4.92 -8.25 2.24
C TYR A 66 -6.31 -8.89 2.50
N PHE A 67 -7.29 -8.15 3.02
CA PHE A 67 -8.56 -8.72 3.47
C PHE A 67 -9.30 -9.50 2.38
N GLU A 68 -9.40 -8.94 1.16
CA GLU A 68 -10.04 -9.61 0.02
C GLU A 68 -9.21 -10.80 -0.48
N ARG A 69 -7.88 -10.66 -0.49
CA ARG A 69 -6.94 -11.70 -0.92
C ARG A 69 -6.91 -12.89 0.04
N LEU A 70 -7.00 -12.64 1.35
CA LEU A 70 -7.06 -13.67 2.40
C LEU A 70 -8.43 -14.35 2.46
N GLY A 71 -9.51 -13.64 2.15
CA GLY A 71 -10.86 -14.21 2.06
C GLY A 71 -10.96 -15.34 1.03
N ASN A 72 -10.17 -15.26 -0.04
CA ASN A 72 -10.13 -16.25 -1.11
C ASN A 72 -9.20 -17.45 -0.83
N ILE A 73 -8.36 -17.38 0.21
CA ILE A 73 -7.45 -18.46 0.64
C ILE A 73 -8.09 -19.19 1.82
N SER A 74 -9.22 -19.87 1.57
CA SER A 74 -9.97 -20.56 2.61
C SER A 74 -9.30 -21.88 3.04
N HIS A 75 -8.47 -21.83 4.10
CA HIS A 75 -8.45 -22.80 5.20
C HIS A 75 -7.45 -22.36 6.29
N LYS A 76 -7.92 -22.13 7.53
CA LYS A 76 -7.16 -21.80 8.77
C LYS A 76 -6.73 -20.34 9.01
N ILE A 77 -7.68 -19.41 9.13
CA ILE A 77 -7.44 -18.15 9.87
C ILE A 77 -8.41 -18.09 11.07
N PRO A 78 -7.92 -18.03 12.32
CA PRO A 78 -8.81 -17.96 13.49
C PRO A 78 -9.58 -16.62 13.50
N LYS A 79 -10.89 -16.69 13.73
CA LYS A 79 -11.88 -15.59 13.74
C LYS A 79 -11.63 -14.45 14.75
N ARG A 80 -10.48 -14.40 15.43
CA ARG A 80 -10.20 -13.41 16.48
C ARG A 80 -9.85 -12.01 15.94
N ILE A 81 -9.47 -11.89 14.67
CA ILE A 81 -9.06 -10.60 14.06
C ILE A 81 -10.27 -9.80 13.54
N GLN A 82 -11.47 -10.36 13.59
CA GLN A 82 -12.66 -9.67 13.12
C GLN A 82 -13.18 -8.73 14.22
N LYS A 83 -13.20 -7.41 13.94
CA LYS A 83 -13.96 -6.33 14.63
C LYS A 83 -13.24 -5.44 15.66
N ARG A 84 -12.10 -4.85 15.31
CA ARG A 84 -11.64 -3.61 15.98
C ARG A 84 -11.02 -2.66 14.95
N GLY A 85 -11.75 -1.64 14.50
CA GLY A 85 -11.12 -0.45 13.89
C GLY A 85 -11.36 -0.12 12.41
N TYR A 86 -12.20 -0.88 11.68
CA TYR A 86 -12.43 -0.77 10.23
C TYR A 86 -12.97 0.58 9.67
N LYS A 87 -13.14 1.64 10.46
CA LYS A 87 -13.80 2.90 10.02
C LYS A 87 -13.00 4.20 10.17
N SER A 88 -11.75 4.18 10.64
CA SER A 88 -11.09 5.42 11.09
C SER A 88 -10.14 6.11 10.07
N PHE A 89 -9.58 5.39 9.08
CA PHE A 89 -8.46 5.96 8.30
C PHE A 89 -8.80 6.39 6.87
N CYS A 90 -9.79 5.78 6.23
CA CYS A 90 -10.19 6.15 4.85
C CYS A 90 -10.68 7.62 4.75
N ASN A 91 -11.09 8.22 5.87
CA ASN A 91 -11.49 9.63 5.94
C ASN A 91 -10.34 10.62 6.21
N ARG A 92 -9.11 10.18 6.54
CA ARG A 92 -8.01 11.09 6.89
C ARG A 92 -6.90 11.19 5.84
N ALA A 93 -6.76 10.20 4.96
CA ALA A 93 -5.74 10.20 3.89
C ALA A 93 -6.19 10.87 2.57
N LYS A 94 -7.41 11.40 2.48
CA LYS A 94 -7.97 11.99 1.24
C LYS A 94 -7.75 13.49 0.96
N PRO A 95 -7.24 14.38 1.85
CA PRO A 95 -7.19 15.81 1.50
C PRO A 95 -5.87 16.28 0.87
N HIS A 96 -4.79 15.48 0.75
CA HIS A 96 -3.48 16.04 0.36
C HIS A 96 -3.07 15.92 -1.11
N CYS A 97 -3.83 15.22 -1.95
CA CYS A 97 -3.49 15.05 -3.38
C CYS A 97 -4.46 15.75 -4.36
N ARG A 98 -5.26 16.71 -3.91
CA ARG A 98 -6.08 17.58 -4.80
C ARG A 98 -5.79 19.04 -4.49
N GLY A 99 -4.67 19.58 -4.97
CA GLY A 99 -4.39 20.98 -4.70
C GLY A 99 -3.09 21.60 -5.21
N MET A 100 -2.16 20.84 -5.82
CA MET A 100 -1.01 21.48 -6.50
C MET A 100 -1.47 22.00 -7.87
N LYS A 101 -2.10 23.17 -7.86
CA LYS A 101 -2.08 24.07 -9.02
C LYS A 101 -0.60 24.42 -9.25
N LEU A 102 -0.01 23.81 -10.29
CA LEU A 102 1.16 24.39 -10.95
C LEU A 102 0.67 25.65 -11.65
N SER A 103 0.79 26.79 -10.95
CA SER A 103 0.77 28.08 -11.61
C SER A 103 2.09 28.22 -12.38
N ALA A 104 1.95 28.62 -13.64
CA ALA A 104 3.02 29.04 -14.54
C ALA A 104 3.85 30.19 -13.98
#